data_AF-A0A5N9ACX1-F1
#
_entry.id   AF-A0A5N9ACX1-F1
#
_cell.length_a   1.000
_cell.length_b   1.000
_cell.length_c   1.000
_cell.angle_alpha   90.00
_cell.angle_beta   90.00
_cell.angle_gamma   90.00
#
_symmetry.space_group_name_H-M   'P 1'
#
loop_
_entity.id
_entity.type
_entity.pdbx_description
1 polymer ?
#
loop_
_entity_poly.entity_id
_entity_poly.type
_entity_poly.pdbx_seq_one_letter_code
_entity_poly.pdbx_strand_id
1 'polypeptide(L)'
;LYNLIIEKKINKIIIGLPKLLSGKEGERAKYSRYISKKIKEKNKNLEIVLWDERLTSKQAEKYLLESGVEKNKIKEKIDSASAVIILESYILGQRR
;
A
#
# COMPACT_ATOMS: atom_id res chain seq x y z
N LEU A 1 8.83 -1.09 12.04
CA LEU A 1 7.56 -1.78 11.72
C LEU A 1 7.04 -2.61 12.90
N TYR A 2 7.76 -3.63 13.38
CA TYR A 2 7.28 -4.47 14.49
C TYR A 2 6.91 -3.69 15.76
N ASN A 3 7.79 -2.77 16.19
CA ASN A 3 7.49 -1.91 17.35
C ASN A 3 6.21 -1.10 17.15
N LEU A 4 6.00 -0.53 15.95
CA LEU A 4 4.78 0.21 15.61
C LEU A 4 3.52 -0.67 15.67
N ILE A 5 3.61 -1.93 15.22
CA ILE A 5 2.48 -2.88 15.28
C ILE A 5 2.06 -3.10 16.74
N ILE A 6 3.04 -3.26 17.63
CA ILE A 6 2.81 -3.50 19.06
C ILE A 6 2.30 -2.23 19.75
N GLU A 7 3.02 -1.11 19.61
CA GLU A 7 2.69 0.17 20.23
C GLU A 7 1.30 0.66 19.83
N LYS A 8 0.97 0.59 18.54
CA LYS A 8 -0.29 1.08 18.00
C LYS A 8 -1.39 0.02 18.00
N LYS A 9 -1.13 -1.18 18.54
CA LYS A 9 -2.07 -2.31 18.59
C LYS A 9 -2.71 -2.60 17.23
N ILE A 10 -1.89 -2.61 16.18
CA ILE A 10 -2.37 -2.83 14.82
C ILE A 10 -2.80 -4.29 14.66
N ASN A 11 -4.03 -4.51 14.23
CA ASN A 11 -4.61 -5.83 13.99
C ASN A 11 -4.67 -6.22 12.50
N LYS A 12 -4.57 -5.23 11.60
CA LYS A 12 -4.63 -5.40 10.16
C LYS A 12 -3.60 -4.53 9.44
N ILE A 13 -2.90 -5.11 8.47
CA ILE A 13 -2.02 -4.38 7.55
C ILE A 13 -2.51 -4.60 6.12
N ILE A 14 -2.63 -3.51 5.38
CA ILE A 14 -2.88 -3.53 3.94
C ILE A 14 -1.54 -3.32 3.25
N ILE A 15 -1.20 -4.22 2.33
CA ILE A 15 0.00 -4.15 1.50
C ILE A 15 -0.41 -4.06 0.04
N GLY A 16 0.18 -3.10 -0.64
CA GLY A 16 0.08 -2.94 -2.07
C GLY A 16 0.50 -4.14 -2.90
N LEU A 17 -0.33 -4.54 -3.85
CA LEU A 17 -0.02 -5.56 -4.85
C LEU A 17 -0.02 -4.89 -6.24
N PRO A 18 1.12 -4.31 -6.67
CA PRO A 18 1.24 -3.60 -7.94
C PRO A 18 1.24 -4.60 -9.09
N LYS A 19 0.06 -4.89 -9.63
CA LYS A 19 -0.09 -5.74 -10.82
C LYS A 19 0.18 -4.92 -12.08
N LEU A 20 0.67 -5.61 -13.10
CA LEU A 20 0.76 -5.05 -14.44
C LEU A 20 -0.66 -4.82 -14.99
N LEU A 21 -0.79 -3.92 -15.98
CA LEU A 21 -2.06 -3.67 -16.66
C LEU A 21 -2.66 -4.94 -17.28
N SER A 22 -1.82 -5.92 -17.61
CA SER A 22 -2.26 -7.24 -18.09
C SER A 22 -2.81 -8.16 -16.97
N GLY A 23 -2.91 -7.68 -15.73
CA GLY A 23 -3.27 -8.46 -14.54
C GLY A 23 -2.17 -9.40 -14.02
N LYS A 24 -1.01 -9.45 -14.68
CA LYS A 24 0.13 -10.30 -14.28
C LYS A 24 0.94 -9.64 -13.16
N GLU A 25 1.55 -10.46 -12.31
CA GLU A 25 2.42 -9.99 -11.24
C GLU A 25 3.86 -9.80 -11.76
N GLY A 26 4.35 -8.56 -11.68
CA GLY A 26 5.76 -8.25 -11.89
C GLY A 26 6.62 -8.54 -10.66
N GLU A 27 7.91 -8.21 -10.72
CA GLU A 27 8.84 -8.42 -9.59
C GLU A 27 8.40 -7.68 -8.32
N ARG A 28 7.85 -6.48 -8.46
CA ARG A 28 7.34 -5.69 -7.32
C ARG A 28 6.19 -6.40 -6.59
N ALA A 29 5.27 -7.01 -7.32
CA ALA A 29 4.18 -7.79 -6.73
C ALA A 29 4.70 -9.03 -5.99
N LYS A 30 5.70 -9.72 -6.57
CA LYS A 30 6.37 -10.84 -5.89
C LYS A 30 7.04 -10.39 -4.59
N TYR A 31 7.69 -9.23 -4.61
CA TYR A 31 8.31 -8.64 -3.42
C TYR A 31 7.28 -8.29 -2.33
N SER A 32 6.15 -7.67 -2.71
CA SER A 32 5.04 -7.42 -1.78
C SER A 32 4.54 -8.70 -1.12
N ARG A 33 4.37 -9.78 -1.89
CA ARG A 33 3.98 -11.10 -1.36
C ARG A 33 5.03 -11.72 -0.44
N TYR A 34 6.31 -11.56 -0.78
CA TYR A 34 7.40 -12.05 0.06
C TYR A 34 7.41 -11.34 1.41
N ILE A 35 7.29 -10.01 1.42
CA ILE A 35 7.20 -9.21 2.65
C ILE A 35 5.96 -9.59 3.46
N SER A 36 4.80 -9.71 2.83
CA SER A 36 3.56 -10.07 3.52
C SER A 36 3.70 -11.41 4.25
N LYS A 37 4.33 -12.40 3.59
CA LYS A 37 4.62 -13.70 4.20
C LYS A 37 5.56 -13.57 5.40
N LYS A 38 6.65 -12.80 5.26
CA LYS A 38 7.62 -12.57 6.35
C LYS A 38 7.01 -11.90 7.58
N ILE A 39 6.12 -10.94 7.37
CA ILE A 39 5.40 -10.27 8.48
C ILE A 39 4.44 -11.26 9.15
N LYS A 40 3.70 -12.06 8.37
CA LYS A 40 2.76 -13.07 8.88
C LYS A 40 3.46 -14.18 9.66
N GLU A 41 4.62 -14.63 9.20
CA GLU A 41 5.47 -15.63 9.88
C GLU A 41 5.81 -15.19 11.31
N LYS A 42 6.09 -13.90 11.51
CA LYS A 42 6.41 -13.33 12.83
C LYS A 42 5.17 -12.94 13.65
N ASN A 43 4.03 -12.68 13.02
CA ASN A 43 2.79 -12.29 13.69
C ASN A 43 1.60 -13.07 13.12
N LYS A 44 1.39 -14.30 13.62
CA LYS A 44 0.32 -15.18 13.11
C LYS A 44 -1.09 -14.59 13.22
N ASN A 45 -1.32 -13.81 14.28
CA ASN A 45 -2.62 -13.20 14.58
C ASN A 45 -2.89 -11.90 13.81
N LEU A 46 -1.87 -11.34 13.14
CA LEU A 46 -2.03 -10.10 12.37
C LEU A 46 -2.70 -10.41 11.04
N GLU A 47 -3.82 -9.76 10.74
CA GLU A 47 -4.46 -9.85 9.43
C GLU A 47 -3.61 -9.08 8.41
N ILE A 48 -3.27 -9.72 7.28
CA ILE A 48 -2.54 -9.06 6.20
C ILE A 48 -3.36 -9.21 4.93
N VAL A 49 -3.67 -8.08 4.31
CA VAL A 49 -4.44 -8.00 3.06
C VAL A 49 -3.52 -7.51 1.96
N LEU A 50 -3.48 -8.23 0.85
CA LEU A 50 -2.85 -7.77 -0.38
C LEU A 50 -3.90 -7.09 -1.25
N TRP A 51 -3.76 -5.78 -1.47
CA TRP A 51 -4.73 -4.98 -2.22
C TRP A 51 -4.23 -4.72 -3.64
N ASP A 52 -5.07 -4.98 -4.64
CA ASP A 52 -4.73 -4.79 -6.05
C ASP A 52 -4.59 -3.31 -6.37
N GLU A 53 -3.35 -2.86 -6.51
CA GLU A 53 -3.03 -1.50 -6.91
C GLU A 53 -3.04 -1.40 -8.42
N ARG A 54 -4.19 -1.00 -8.97
CA ARG A 54 -4.26 -0.57 -10.38
C ARG A 54 -4.06 0.94 -10.53
N LEU A 55 -4.07 1.67 -9.41
CA LEU A 55 -3.69 3.08 -9.38
C LEU A 55 -2.19 3.17 -9.62
N THR A 56 -1.83 3.60 -10.82
CA THR A 56 -0.43 3.78 -11.23
C THR A 56 0.24 4.86 -10.37
N SER A 57 1.57 4.80 -10.19
CA SER A 57 2.32 5.88 -9.53
C SER A 57 2.04 7.26 -10.13
N LYS A 58 1.65 7.32 -11.41
CA LYS A 58 1.18 8.54 -12.09
C LYS A 58 -0.16 9.07 -11.57
N GLN A 59 -1.09 8.20 -11.18
CA GLN A 59 -2.35 8.63 -10.58
C GLN A 59 -2.13 9.14 -9.14
N ALA A 60 -1.23 8.51 -8.38
CA ALA A 60 -0.82 9.01 -7.07
C ALA A 60 -0.09 10.36 -7.18
N GLU A 61 0.82 10.51 -8.14
CA GLU A 61 1.49 11.78 -8.44
C GLU A 61 0.50 12.88 -8.84
N LYS A 62 -0.47 12.56 -9.72
CA LYS A 62 -1.54 13.48 -10.12
C LYS A 62 -2.41 13.91 -8.93
N TYR A 63 -2.84 12.98 -8.09
CA TYR A 63 -3.62 13.26 -6.89
C TYR A 63 -2.87 14.19 -5.93
N LEU A 64 -1.56 13.97 -5.73
CA LEU A 64 -0.74 14.83 -4.88
C LEU A 64 -0.57 16.24 -5.43
N LEU A 65 -0.38 16.38 -6.75
CA LEU A 65 -0.33 17.68 -7.41
C LEU A 65 -1.67 18.43 -7.25
N GLU A 66 -2.79 17.74 -7.46
CA GLU A 66 -4.13 18.31 -7.31
C GLU A 66 -4.44 18.68 -5.85
N SER A 67 -3.85 17.97 -4.88
CA SER A 67 -3.94 18.26 -3.45
C SER A 67 -3.00 19.40 -2.98
N GLY A 68 -2.32 20.08 -3.90
CA GLY A 68 -1.48 21.24 -3.60
C GLY A 68 -0.06 20.90 -3.10
N VAL A 69 0.40 19.66 -3.25
CA VAL A 69 1.77 19.27 -2.87
C VAL A 69 2.74 19.73 -3.96
N GLU A 70 3.74 20.54 -3.57
CA GLU A 70 4.83 20.95 -4.47
C GLU A 70 5.56 19.75 -5.07
N LYS A 71 5.79 19.78 -6.39
CA LYS A 71 6.41 18.70 -7.18
C LYS A 71 7.74 18.20 -6.60
N ASN A 72 8.52 19.10 -5.99
CA ASN A 72 9.81 18.79 -5.37
C ASN A 72 9.66 17.91 -4.11
N LYS A 73 8.54 18.08 -3.37
CA LYS A 73 8.18 17.30 -2.19
C LYS A 73 7.40 16.03 -2.53
N ILE A 74 6.92 15.89 -3.77
CA ILE A 74 6.20 14.68 -4.21
C ILE A 74 7.12 13.47 -4.16
N LYS A 75 8.36 13.55 -4.64
CA LYS A 75 9.28 12.39 -4.57
C LYS A 75 9.53 11.91 -3.14
N GLU A 76 9.52 12.81 -2.17
CA GLU A 76 9.69 12.47 -0.75
C GLU A 76 8.40 11.93 -0.13
N LYS A 77 7.23 12.33 -0.64
CA LYS A 77 5.92 11.98 -0.10
C LYS A 77 5.17 10.92 -0.90
N ILE A 78 5.69 10.49 -2.05
CA ILE A 78 4.97 9.62 -2.98
C ILE A 78 4.67 8.26 -2.35
N ASP A 79 5.57 7.75 -1.51
CA ASP A 79 5.38 6.48 -0.80
C ASP A 79 4.25 6.59 0.23
N SER A 80 4.28 7.64 1.07
CA SER A 80 3.23 7.89 2.07
C SER A 80 1.88 8.22 1.44
N ALA A 81 1.87 8.96 0.34
CA ALA A 81 0.66 9.27 -0.41
C ALA A 81 0.06 8.03 -1.06
N SER A 82 0.90 7.18 -1.66
CA SER A 82 0.46 5.90 -2.20
C SER A 82 -0.17 5.06 -1.10
N ALA A 83 0.46 4.98 0.08
CA ALA A 83 -0.08 4.30 1.27
C ALA A 83 -1.49 4.80 1.67
N VAL A 84 -1.71 6.12 1.67
CA VAL A 84 -3.03 6.72 1.95
C VAL A 84 -4.06 6.31 0.88
N ILE A 85 -3.71 6.44 -0.40
CA ILE A 85 -4.60 6.09 -1.52
C ILE A 85 -4.99 4.61 -1.47
N ILE A 86 -4.05 3.73 -1.17
CA ILE A 86 -4.31 2.28 -1.03
C ILE A 86 -5.30 2.03 0.11
N LEU A 87 -5.08 2.68 1.25
CA LEU A 87 -5.95 2.54 2.42
C LEU A 87 -7.37 3.06 2.13
N GLU A 88 -7.49 4.24 1.52
CA GLU A 88 -8.78 4.80 1.12
C GLU A 88 -9.49 3.90 0.10
N SER A 89 -8.77 3.42 -0.91
CA SER A 89 -9.30 2.49 -1.91
C SER A 89 -9.82 1.20 -1.28
N TYR A 90 -9.10 0.64 -0.30
CA TYR A 90 -9.53 -0.53 0.44
C TYR A 90 -10.80 -0.26 1.27
N ILE A 91 -10.85 0.84 2.01
CA ILE A 91 -12.01 1.20 2.85
C ILE A 91 -13.25 1.46 2.00
N LEU A 92 -13.11 2.18 0.88
CA LEU A 92 -14.22 2.44 -0.05
C LEU A 92 -14.66 1.16 -0.77
N GLY A 93 -13.72 0.28 -1.13
CA GLY A 93 -14.00 -1.01 -1.75
C GLY A 93 -14.76 -1.97 -0.82
N GLN A 94 -14.56 -1.89 0.50
CA GLN A 94 -15.32 -2.67 1.49
C GLN A 94 -16.76 -2.18 1.71
N ARG A 95 -17.11 -0.97 1.28
CA ARG A 95 -18.45 -0.39 1.47
C ARG A 95 -19.46 -0.80 0.40
N ARG A 96 -19.08 -1.69 -0.51
CA ARG A 96 -19.96 -2.30 -1.52
C ARG A 96 -20.25 -3.75 -1.13
#